data_AF-A0ABD3Y3M3-F1
#
_entry.id   AF-A0ABD3Y3M3-F1
#
_cell.length_a   1.000
_cell.length_b   1.000
_cell.length_c   1.000
_cell.angle_alpha   90.00
_cell.angle_beta   90.00
_cell.angle_gamma   90.00
#
_symmetry.space_group_name_H-M   'P 1'
#
loop_
_entity.id
_entity.type
_entity.pdbx_description
1 polymer ?
#
loop_
_entity_poly.entity_id
_entity_poly.type
_entity_poly.pdbx_seq_one_letter_code
_entity_poly.pdbx_strand_id
1 'polypeptide(L)'
;HWHEIEKGYLYPVKALSTVFRGKMLAALNECDSSFAKVSTPTKWCVYSKACLTYSEKLVSYLARYTRKGVMSESRLVRANKQTVSFKYRDYADNNRDKVMTLSCDEFLRRYLQHVLPKGFMRIRHYGFLANACRKRKLALIR
;
A
#
# COMPACT_ATOMS: atom_id res chain seq x y z
N HIS A 1 27.58 -10.46 5.28
CA HIS A 1 27.27 -11.75 4.64
C HIS A 1 25.79 -11.77 4.26
N TRP A 2 25.48 -12.07 3.00
CA TRP A 2 24.10 -12.36 2.58
C TRP A 2 23.82 -13.81 2.91
N HIS A 3 22.72 -14.08 3.63
CA HIS A 3 22.28 -15.43 3.95
C HIS A 3 21.13 -15.79 3.02
N GLU A 4 21.25 -16.93 2.34
CA GLU A 4 20.18 -17.47 1.52
C GLU A 4 19.03 -17.95 2.41
N ILE A 5 17.79 -17.74 1.97
CA ILE A 5 16.60 -18.06 2.75
C ILE A 5 16.05 -19.38 2.19
N GLU A 6 16.19 -20.46 2.96
CA GLU A 6 15.67 -21.78 2.58
C GLU A 6 14.14 -21.85 2.57
N LYS A 7 13.48 -20.97 3.35
CA LYS A 7 12.03 -20.91 3.47
C LYS A 7 11.46 -19.92 2.46
N GLY A 8 10.28 -20.22 1.90
CA GLY A 8 9.54 -19.34 0.99
C GLY A 8 8.97 -18.06 1.62
N TYR A 9 9.64 -17.50 2.64
CA TYR A 9 9.29 -16.25 3.29
C TYR A 9 10.50 -15.69 4.06
N LEU A 10 10.65 -14.37 4.11
CA LEU A 10 11.74 -13.72 4.85
C LEU A 10 11.55 -13.82 6.37
N TYR A 11 10.32 -13.66 6.85
CA TYR A 11 9.96 -13.79 8.27
C TYR A 11 8.58 -14.45 8.41
N PRO A 12 8.37 -15.32 9.42
CA PRO A 12 7.05 -15.84 9.73
C PRO A 12 6.12 -14.69 10.10
N VAL A 13 4.97 -14.58 9.42
CA VAL A 13 4.01 -13.48 9.62
C VAL A 13 3.60 -13.34 11.08
N LYS A 14 3.32 -14.44 11.78
CA LYS A 14 2.92 -14.41 13.20
C LYS A 14 3.99 -13.78 14.10
N ALA A 15 5.24 -14.20 13.94
CA ALA A 15 6.35 -13.66 14.72
C ALA A 15 6.60 -12.17 14.39
N LEU A 16 6.56 -11.83 13.10
CA LEU A 16 6.73 -10.46 12.64
C LEU A 16 5.62 -9.54 13.16
N SER A 17 4.36 -9.98 13.14
CA SER A 17 3.22 -9.23 13.70
C SER A 17 3.43 -8.90 15.17
N THR A 18 3.86 -9.88 15.97
CA THR A 18 4.10 -9.69 17.41
C THR A 18 5.20 -8.69 17.67
N VAL A 19 6.37 -8.85 17.02
CA VAL A 19 7.53 -7.97 17.21
C VAL A 19 7.24 -6.56 16.71
N PHE A 20 6.62 -6.43 15.52
CA PHE A 20 6.27 -5.14 14.94
C PHE A 20 5.30 -4.36 15.84
N ARG A 21 4.24 -5.01 16.36
CA ARG A 21 3.31 -4.39 17.30
C ARG A 21 4.04 -3.87 18.54
N GLY A 22 4.88 -4.70 19.17
CA GLY A 22 5.61 -4.31 20.37
C GLY A 22 6.51 -3.09 20.14
N LYS A 23 7.31 -3.11 19.06
CA LYS A 23 8.20 -2.00 18.72
C LYS A 23 7.45 -0.73 18.35
N MET A 24 6.38 -0.83 17.58
CA MET A 24 5.57 0.32 17.16
C MET A 24 4.93 0.99 18.37
N LEU A 25 4.33 0.22 19.28
CA LEU A 25 3.71 0.77 20.49
C LEU A 25 4.74 1.40 21.43
N ALA A 26 5.93 0.79 21.59
CA ALA A 26 7.01 1.39 22.36
C ALA A 26 7.45 2.74 21.78
N ALA A 27 7.69 2.81 20.46
CA ALA A 27 8.08 4.04 19.80
C ALA A 27 6.98 5.12 19.85
N LEU A 28 5.71 4.74 19.77
CA LEU A 28 4.60 5.68 19.93
C LEU A 28 4.52 6.23 21.35
N ASN A 29 4.72 5.40 22.37
CA ASN A 29 4.73 5.83 23.76
C ASN A 29 5.90 6.79 24.08
N GLU A 30 7.05 6.61 23.41
CA GLU A 30 8.19 7.52 23.53
C GLU A 30 7.90 8.90 22.91
N CYS A 31 7.16 8.95 21.79
CA CYS A 31 6.81 10.20 21.11
C CYS A 31 5.65 10.95 21.77
N ASP A 32 4.63 10.23 22.25
CA ASP A 32 3.47 10.81 22.93
C ASP A 32 2.80 9.78 23.84
N SER A 33 2.85 10.04 25.16
CA SER A 33 2.21 9.21 26.18
C SER A 33 0.68 9.11 26.06
N SER A 34 0.03 9.98 25.28
CA SER A 34 -1.40 9.90 25.00
C SER A 34 -1.78 8.61 24.25
N PHE A 35 -0.88 8.08 23.41
CA PHE A 35 -1.09 6.82 22.69
C PHE A 35 -1.14 5.59 23.60
N ALA A 36 -0.50 5.66 24.77
CA ALA A 36 -0.57 4.58 25.77
C ALA A 36 -2.01 4.33 26.27
N LYS A 37 -2.89 5.34 26.13
CA LYS A 37 -4.31 5.26 26.52
C LYS A 37 -5.21 4.75 25.38
N VAL A 38 -4.70 4.64 24.16
CA VAL A 38 -5.48 4.17 23.01
C VAL A 38 -5.55 2.64 23.04
N SER A 39 -6.77 2.11 23.20
CA SER A 39 -7.01 0.68 23.08
C SER A 39 -6.64 0.22 21.66
N THR A 40 -5.56 -0.56 21.55
CA THR A 40 -5.11 -1.10 20.27
C THR A 40 -5.54 -2.56 20.11
N PRO A 41 -5.94 -2.99 18.90
CA PRO A 41 -6.27 -4.38 18.65
C PRO A 41 -5.12 -5.32 19.07
N THR A 42 -5.48 -6.48 19.61
CA THR A 42 -4.52 -7.53 19.97
C THR A 42 -3.89 -8.18 18.74
N LYS A 43 -4.62 -8.24 17.62
CA LYS A 43 -4.13 -8.78 16.35
C LYS A 43 -3.83 -7.66 15.36
N TRP A 44 -2.58 -7.57 14.93
CA TRP A 44 -2.13 -6.63 13.90
C TRP A 44 -1.95 -7.36 12.57
N CYS A 45 -2.53 -6.80 11.51
CA CYS A 45 -2.36 -7.30 10.15
C CYS A 45 -0.99 -6.85 9.62
N VAL A 46 0.03 -7.67 9.86
CA VAL A 46 1.32 -7.55 9.18
C VAL A 46 1.36 -8.61 8.10
N TYR A 47 1.66 -8.20 6.88
CA TYR A 47 1.77 -9.11 5.74
C TYR A 47 3.22 -9.18 5.29
N SER A 48 3.73 -10.40 5.18
CA SER A 48 5.04 -10.71 4.62
C SER A 48 4.87 -11.88 3.67
N LYS A 49 5.40 -11.74 2.47
CA LYS A 49 5.39 -12.78 1.43
C LYS A 49 6.83 -13.04 1.01
N ALA A 50 7.12 -14.25 0.53
CA ALA A 50 8.34 -14.52 -0.22
C ALA A 50 8.64 -13.39 -1.21
N CYS A 51 9.93 -13.07 -1.35
CA CYS A 51 10.35 -12.19 -2.43
C CYS A 51 9.86 -12.77 -3.75
N LEU A 52 9.28 -11.94 -4.61
CA LEU A 52 8.86 -12.38 -5.93
C LEU A 52 10.12 -12.74 -6.71
N THR A 53 10.36 -14.03 -6.94
CA THR A 53 11.52 -14.55 -7.68
C THR A 53 11.47 -14.22 -9.17
N TYR A 54 10.34 -13.70 -9.66
CA TYR A 54 10.15 -13.28 -11.05
C TYR A 54 10.24 -11.76 -11.16
N SER A 55 11.40 -11.29 -11.61
CA SER A 55 11.70 -9.86 -11.84
C SER A 55 10.63 -9.17 -12.68
N GLU A 56 10.16 -9.80 -13.77
CA GLU A 56 9.12 -9.25 -14.65
C GLU A 56 7.78 -9.01 -13.94
N LYS A 57 7.36 -9.94 -13.08
CA LYS A 57 6.12 -9.80 -12.30
C LYS A 57 6.25 -8.68 -11.28
N LEU A 58 7.41 -8.55 -10.66
CA LEU A 58 7.71 -7.48 -9.71
C LEU A 58 7.77 -6.11 -10.40
N VAL A 59 8.45 -6.01 -11.55
CA VAL A 59 8.49 -4.80 -12.38
C VAL A 59 7.09 -4.43 -12.85
N SER A 60 6.31 -5.39 -13.36
CA SER A 60 4.93 -5.17 -13.79
C SER A 60 4.03 -4.72 -12.64
N TYR A 61 4.21 -5.32 -11.46
CA TYR A 61 3.51 -4.92 -10.24
C TYR A 61 3.85 -3.47 -9.91
N LEU A 62 5.13 -3.13 -9.73
CA LEU A 62 5.58 -1.78 -9.40
C LEU A 62 5.12 -0.75 -10.45
N ALA A 63 5.26 -1.05 -11.74
CA ALA A 63 4.83 -0.17 -12.83
C ALA A 63 3.33 0.20 -12.77
N ARG A 64 2.47 -0.72 -12.28
CA ARG A 64 1.06 -0.41 -12.04
C ARG A 64 0.88 0.55 -10.87
N TYR A 65 1.64 0.42 -9.78
CA TYR A 65 1.56 1.37 -8.66
C TYR A 65 2.15 2.74 -9.01
N THR A 66 3.12 2.81 -9.92
CA THR A 66 3.70 4.08 -10.34
C THR A 66 2.82 4.82 -11.34
N ARG A 67 2.30 4.11 -12.35
CA ARG A 67 1.60 4.74 -13.49
C ARG A 67 0.09 4.63 -13.46
N LYS A 68 -0.48 3.56 -12.89
CA LYS A 68 -1.93 3.33 -12.99
C LYS A 68 -2.66 4.29 -12.05
N GLY A 69 -3.77 4.84 -12.54
CA GLY A 69 -4.67 5.66 -11.75
C GLY A 69 -5.41 4.85 -10.69
N VAL A 70 -6.32 5.52 -9.98
CA VAL A 70 -7.17 4.99 -8.90
C VAL A 70 -7.95 3.74 -9.34
N MET A 71 -8.41 3.76 -10.58
CA MET A 71 -9.25 2.71 -11.16
C MET A 71 -8.84 2.50 -12.62
N SER A 72 -8.95 1.25 -13.09
CA SER A 72 -8.80 0.91 -14.50
C SER A 72 -10.04 1.36 -15.27
N GLU A 73 -9.88 1.94 -16.45
CA GLU A 73 -11.01 2.32 -17.32
C GLU A 73 -11.91 1.12 -17.65
N SER A 74 -11.32 -0.06 -17.82
CA SER A 74 -12.04 -1.34 -18.02
C SER A 74 -13.01 -1.72 -16.88
N ARG A 75 -12.99 -1.02 -15.75
CA ARG A 75 -13.97 -1.20 -14.67
C ARG A 75 -15.20 -0.33 -14.85
N LEU A 76 -15.18 0.72 -15.66
CA LEU A 76 -16.38 1.49 -15.96
C LEU A 76 -17.32 0.65 -16.81
N VAL A 77 -18.57 0.53 -16.37
CA VAL A 77 -19.62 -0.24 -17.06
C VAL A 77 -20.53 0.71 -17.82
N ARG A 78 -20.97 1.77 -17.16
CA ARG A 78 -21.86 2.79 -17.74
C ARG A 78 -21.69 4.10 -16.99
N ALA A 79 -21.84 5.21 -17.70
CA ALA A 79 -21.99 6.52 -17.09
C ALA A 79 -23.10 7.28 -17.82
N ASN A 80 -23.89 8.05 -17.08
CA ASN A 80 -24.85 9.01 -17.62
C ASN A 80 -24.75 10.30 -16.81
N LYS A 81 -25.66 11.26 -17.03
CA LYS A 81 -25.61 12.57 -16.35
C LYS A 81 -25.83 12.48 -14.84
N GLN A 82 -26.46 11.42 -14.35
CA GLN A 82 -26.86 11.26 -12.96
C GLN A 82 -26.01 10.24 -12.21
N THR A 83 -25.58 9.16 -12.88
CA THR A 83 -24.94 8.01 -12.25
C THR A 83 -23.77 7.43 -13.01
N VAL A 84 -22.87 6.79 -12.26
CA VAL A 84 -21.74 6.02 -12.77
C VAL A 84 -21.79 4.61 -12.18
N SER A 85 -21.75 3.61 -13.05
CA SER A 85 -21.70 2.19 -12.70
C SER A 85 -20.32 1.63 -13.01
N PHE A 86 -19.70 0.97 -12.04
CA PHE A 86 -18.36 0.39 -12.20
C PHE A 86 -18.19 -0.94 -11.44
N LYS A 87 -17.28 -1.78 -11.95
CA LYS A 87 -16.91 -3.05 -11.36
C LYS A 87 -15.96 -2.84 -10.19
N TYR A 88 -16.22 -3.50 -9.07
CA TYR A 88 -15.33 -3.56 -7.92
C TYR A 88 -15.20 -4.99 -7.42
N ARG A 89 -14.09 -5.25 -6.72
CA ARG A 89 -13.81 -6.52 -6.07
C ARG A 89 -14.32 -6.44 -4.64
N ASP A 90 -15.30 -7.27 -4.30
CA ASP A 90 -15.83 -7.38 -2.95
C ASP A 90 -14.98 -8.39 -2.15
N TYR A 91 -14.03 -7.88 -1.38
CA TYR A 91 -13.15 -8.69 -0.55
C TYR A 91 -13.89 -9.36 0.62
N ALA A 92 -15.04 -8.80 1.05
CA ALA A 92 -15.85 -9.37 2.13
C ALA A 92 -16.74 -10.52 1.62
N ASP A 93 -17.21 -10.45 0.38
CA ASP A 93 -17.95 -11.52 -0.29
C ASP A 93 -17.05 -12.35 -1.21
N ASN A 94 -16.15 -13.13 -0.62
CA ASN A 94 -15.35 -14.14 -1.31
C ASN A 94 -14.60 -13.63 -2.55
N ASN A 95 -14.12 -12.39 -2.54
CA ASN A 95 -13.42 -11.79 -3.68
C ASN A 95 -14.25 -11.82 -4.98
N ARG A 96 -15.56 -11.67 -4.90
CA ARG A 96 -16.43 -11.62 -6.08
C ARG A 96 -16.33 -10.28 -6.79
N ASP A 97 -16.40 -10.30 -8.11
CA ASP A 97 -16.54 -9.08 -8.91
C ASP A 97 -18.01 -8.67 -8.96
N LYS A 98 -18.31 -7.46 -8.50
CA LYS A 98 -19.66 -6.88 -8.44
C LYS A 98 -19.70 -5.54 -9.15
N VAL A 99 -20.90 -5.08 -9.49
CA VAL A 99 -21.13 -3.75 -10.04
C VAL A 99 -21.76 -2.87 -8.97
N MET A 100 -21.20 -1.68 -8.77
CA MET A 100 -21.78 -0.63 -7.94
C MET A 100 -22.17 0.55 -8.80
N THR A 101 -23.32 1.14 -8.51
CA THR A 101 -23.79 2.37 -9.14
C THR A 101 -23.86 3.46 -8.08
N LEU A 102 -23.20 4.60 -8.35
CA LEU A 102 -23.22 5.77 -7.49
C LEU A 102 -23.75 6.97 -8.28
N SER A 103 -24.19 8.02 -7.58
CA SER A 103 -24.38 9.33 -8.23
C SER A 103 -23.04 9.85 -8.76
N CYS A 104 -23.09 10.73 -9.76
CA CYS A 104 -21.88 11.37 -10.29
C CYS A 104 -21.08 12.08 -9.20
N ASP A 105 -21.74 12.80 -8.28
CA ASP A 105 -21.08 13.53 -7.20
C ASP A 105 -20.38 12.59 -6.20
N GLU A 106 -21.05 11.50 -5.82
CA GLU A 106 -20.49 10.54 -4.88
C GLU A 106 -19.33 9.75 -5.51
N PHE A 107 -19.44 9.40 -6.79
CA PHE A 107 -18.34 8.81 -7.53
C PHE A 107 -17.12 9.75 -7.57
N LEU A 108 -17.33 11.03 -7.92
CA LEU A 108 -16.26 12.02 -8.01
C LEU A 108 -15.61 12.27 -6.65
N ARG A 109 -16.41 12.42 -5.59
CA ARG A 109 -15.91 12.58 -4.21
C ARG A 109 -14.99 11.43 -3.81
N ARG A 110 -15.40 10.17 -4.06
CA ARG A 110 -14.56 8.99 -3.78
C ARG A 110 -13.33 8.93 -4.67
N TYR A 111 -13.48 9.24 -5.96
CA TYR A 111 -12.35 9.24 -6.90
C TYR A 111 -11.26 10.22 -6.49
N LEU A 112 -11.66 11.44 -6.10
CA LEU A 112 -10.75 12.51 -5.69
C LEU A 112 -10.03 12.22 -4.36
N GLN A 113 -10.58 11.39 -3.48
CA GLN A 113 -9.86 10.95 -2.26
C GLN A 113 -8.57 10.18 -2.57
N HIS A 114 -8.45 9.63 -3.77
CA HIS A 114 -7.25 8.92 -4.21
C HIS A 114 -6.31 9.78 -5.06
N VAL A 115 -6.66 11.05 -5.31
CA VAL A 115 -5.78 12.03 -5.94
C VAL A 115 -4.92 12.65 -4.85
N LEU A 116 -3.60 12.49 -4.97
CA LEU A 116 -2.66 13.05 -4.01
C LEU A 116 -2.69 14.58 -4.08
N PRO A 117 -2.84 15.29 -2.94
CA PRO A 117 -2.75 16.74 -2.91
C PRO A 117 -1.39 17.23 -3.40
N LYS A 118 -1.33 18.50 -3.82
CA LYS A 118 -0.08 19.13 -4.24
C LYS A 118 0.99 18.99 -3.15
N GLY A 119 2.20 18.61 -3.55
CA GLY A 119 3.34 18.40 -2.63
C GLY A 119 3.46 16.97 -2.09
N PHE A 120 2.44 16.11 -2.26
CA PHE A 120 2.54 14.70 -1.89
C PHE A 120 3.12 13.88 -3.04
N MET A 121 4.13 13.06 -2.72
CA MET A 121 4.75 12.15 -3.68
C MET A 121 4.07 10.79 -3.67
N ARG A 122 3.73 10.28 -4.87
CA ARG A 122 3.18 8.93 -5.05
C ARG A 122 4.17 7.83 -4.65
N ILE A 123 5.46 8.05 -4.89
CA ILE A 123 6.53 7.13 -4.53
C ILE A 123 7.53 7.89 -3.69
N ARG A 124 7.82 7.37 -2.50
CA ARG A 124 8.88 7.88 -1.63
C ARG A 124 10.06 6.94 -1.70
N HIS A 125 11.20 7.47 -2.12
CA HIS A 125 12.44 6.72 -2.13
C HIS A 125 13.10 6.76 -0.75
N TYR A 126 13.71 5.65 -0.35
CA TYR A 126 14.43 5.51 0.92
C TYR A 126 15.87 5.01 0.67
N GLY A 127 16.68 5.00 1.73
CA GLY A 127 18.06 4.54 1.68
C GLY A 127 18.91 5.46 0.81
N PHE A 128 19.59 4.88 -0.18
CA PHE A 128 20.47 5.64 -1.06
C PHE A 128 19.75 6.57 -2.03
N LEU A 129 18.49 6.26 -2.37
CA LEU A 129 17.68 7.07 -3.28
C LEU A 129 16.80 8.10 -2.53
N ALA A 130 16.90 8.19 -1.20
CA ALA A 130 16.12 9.14 -0.42
C ALA A 130 16.42 10.59 -0.83
N ASN A 131 15.39 11.41 -1.03
CA ASN A 131 15.53 12.78 -1.56
C ASN A 131 16.60 13.62 -0.84
N ALA A 132 16.67 13.52 0.49
CA ALA A 132 17.61 14.28 1.32
C ALA A 132 19.09 13.95 1.06
N CYS A 133 19.40 12.74 0.59
CA CYS A 133 20.79 12.29 0.41
C CYS A 133 21.11 11.74 -0.98
N ARG A 134 20.11 11.62 -1.86
CA ARG A 134 20.24 11.03 -3.20
C ARG A 134 21.37 11.66 -4.01
N LYS A 135 21.47 12.99 -4.05
CA LYS A 135 22.52 13.69 -4.83
C LYS A 135 23.93 13.27 -4.41
N ARG A 136 24.17 13.13 -3.11
CA ARG A 136 25.46 12.71 -2.54
C ARG A 136 25.68 11.20 -2.67
N LYS A 137 24.65 10.39 -2.39
CA LYS A 137 24.76 8.94 -2.34
C LYS A 137 24.77 8.26 -3.71
N LEU A 138 24.21 8.88 -4.75
CA LEU A 138 24.23 8.32 -6.11
C LEU A 138 25.65 8.07 -6.63
N ALA A 139 26.62 8.92 -6.26
CA ALA A 139 28.01 8.73 -6.63
C ALA A 139 28.67 7.50 -5.98
N LEU A 140 28.09 6.98 -4.89
CA LEU A 140 28.63 5.84 -4.12
C LEU A 140 28.12 4.48 -4.59
N ILE A 141 27.12 4.44 -5.50
CA ILE A 141 26.46 3.21 -5.97
C ILE A 141 26.65 3.02 -7.48
N ARG A 142 27.50 3.84 -8.10
CA ARG A 142 28.01 3.55 -9.45
C ARG A 142 29.17 2.58 -9.31
#